data_AF-A0A4R4BXS1-F1
#
_entry.id   AF-A0A4R4BXS1-F1
#
_cell.length_a   1.000
_cell.length_b   1.000
_cell.length_c   1.000
_cell.angle_alpha   90.00
_cell.angle_beta   90.00
_cell.angle_gamma   90.00
#
_symmetry.space_group_name_H-M   'P 1'
#
loop_
_entity.id
_entity.type
_entity.pdbx_description
1 polymer ?
#
loop_
_entity_poly.entity_id
_entity_poly.type
_entity_poly.pdbx_seq_one_letter_code
_entity_poly.pdbx_strand_id
1 'polypeptide(L)'
;MYDLFLSGPAAVIGDRELDTLAPGDVATIWRTTVEKRGVVTANRTKAGLSLVLNCGRLWGMMAIANPCAGVRRKKETGRRDALIDDELYAAVYAVPYQPLCNAMDLANLCAQRPSDILRMQRANIVRATSSSARKRLEHCQRTDYGRPRGAV
;
A
#
# COMPACT_ATOMS: atom_id res chain seq x y z
N MET A 1 10.34 -8.62 4.15
CA MET A 1 10.01 -7.44 3.31
C MET A 1 11.26 -6.61 2.99
N TYR A 2 12.14 -6.34 3.96
CA TYR A 2 13.38 -5.59 3.75
C TYR A 2 14.37 -6.21 2.75
N ASP A 3 14.46 -7.55 2.69
CA ASP A 3 15.29 -8.23 1.69
C ASP A 3 14.97 -7.83 0.25
N LEU A 4 13.71 -7.47 -0.03
CA LEU A 4 13.28 -7.10 -1.37
C LEU A 4 13.90 -5.78 -1.84
N PHE A 5 14.17 -4.87 -0.92
CA PHE A 5 14.69 -3.53 -1.21
C PHE A 5 16.21 -3.44 -1.11
N LEU A 6 16.85 -4.34 -0.36
CA LEU A 6 18.29 -4.28 -0.11
C LEU A 6 19.07 -5.33 -0.92
N SER A 7 18.57 -6.56 -1.05
CA SER A 7 19.35 -7.65 -1.70
C SER A 7 19.55 -7.43 -3.21
N GLY A 8 18.54 -6.93 -3.91
CA GLY A 8 18.61 -6.64 -5.35
C GLY A 8 19.63 -5.54 -5.67
N PRO A 9 19.50 -4.35 -5.05
CA PRO A 9 20.48 -3.28 -5.21
C PRO A 9 21.87 -3.66 -4.73
N ALA A 10 22.00 -4.38 -3.60
CA ALA A 10 23.31 -4.81 -3.09
C ALA A 10 24.07 -5.69 -4.09
N ALA A 11 23.40 -6.52 -4.88
CA ALA A 11 24.05 -7.33 -5.91
C ALA A 11 24.63 -6.51 -7.09
N VAL A 12 24.14 -5.29 -7.32
CA VAL A 12 24.59 -4.42 -8.42
C VAL A 12 25.52 -3.30 -7.93
N ILE A 13 25.20 -2.73 -6.77
CA ILE A 13 25.98 -1.65 -6.15
C ILE A 13 27.20 -2.23 -5.43
N GLY A 14 27.04 -3.36 -4.74
CA GLY A 14 28.08 -3.96 -3.91
C GLY A 14 28.59 -2.97 -2.85
N ASP A 15 29.90 -3.01 -2.61
CA ASP A 15 30.61 -2.12 -1.69
C ASP A 15 31.24 -0.91 -2.42
N ARG A 16 30.71 -0.54 -3.59
CA ARG A 16 31.25 0.58 -4.37
C ARG A 16 31.02 1.91 -3.66
N GLU A 17 31.92 2.85 -3.92
CA GLU A 17 31.75 4.24 -3.50
C GLU A 17 30.48 4.85 -4.11
N LEU A 18 29.71 5.55 -3.27
CA LEU A 18 28.41 6.12 -3.66
C LEU A 18 28.50 7.10 -4.82
N ASP A 19 29.60 7.85 -4.92
CA ASP A 19 29.83 8.83 -5.99
C ASP A 19 30.18 8.19 -7.34
N THR A 20 30.39 6.87 -7.39
CA THR A 20 30.61 6.15 -8.66
C THR A 20 29.32 5.61 -9.26
N LEU A 21 28.18 5.75 -8.59
CA LEU A 21 26.90 5.23 -9.04
C LEU A 21 26.40 5.98 -10.27
N ALA A 22 26.12 5.24 -11.34
CA ALA A 22 25.60 5.79 -12.58
C ALA A 22 24.10 5.47 -12.76
N PRO A 23 23.37 6.28 -13.55
CA PRO A 23 21.99 5.95 -13.93
C PRO A 23 21.85 4.58 -14.62
N GLY A 24 22.91 4.10 -15.28
CA GLY A 24 22.98 2.77 -15.87
C GLY A 24 22.88 1.64 -14.83
N ASP A 25 23.48 1.81 -13.66
CA ASP A 25 23.39 0.84 -12.55
C ASP A 25 21.95 0.76 -12.03
N VAL A 26 21.32 1.91 -11.83
CA VAL A 26 19.91 2.02 -11.42
C VAL A 26 18.97 1.39 -12.46
N ALA A 27 19.26 1.56 -13.75
CA ALA A 27 18.50 0.93 -14.82
C ALA A 27 18.66 -0.61 -14.82
N THR A 28 19.84 -1.12 -14.48
CA THR A 28 20.09 -2.57 -14.33
C THR A 28 19.36 -3.15 -13.12
N ILE A 29 19.40 -2.46 -11.96
CA ILE A 29 18.61 -2.83 -10.78
C ILE A 29 17.12 -2.87 -11.14
N TRP A 30 16.63 -1.85 -11.85
CA TRP A 30 15.23 -1.79 -12.22
C TRP A 30 14.85 -2.96 -13.16
N ARG A 31 15.63 -3.22 -14.22
CA ARG A 31 15.36 -4.31 -15.18
C ARG A 31 15.36 -5.68 -14.50
N THR A 32 16.40 -5.99 -13.74
CA THR A 32 16.52 -7.27 -13.01
C THR A 32 15.40 -7.46 -11.98
N THR A 33 14.96 -6.39 -11.33
CA THR A 33 13.82 -6.44 -10.41
C THR A 33 12.50 -6.70 -11.14
N VAL A 34 12.31 -6.12 -12.33
CA VAL A 34 11.13 -6.40 -13.17
C VAL A 34 11.06 -7.88 -13.53
N GLU A 35 12.16 -8.46 -13.99
CA GLU A 35 12.22 -9.88 -14.38
C GLU A 35 11.88 -10.80 -13.21
N LYS A 36 12.36 -10.49 -12.00
CA LYS A 36 12.18 -11.35 -10.83
C LYS A 36 10.87 -11.15 -10.07
N ARG A 37 10.30 -9.93 -10.10
CA ARG A 37 9.25 -9.49 -9.15
C ARG A 37 8.21 -8.55 -9.74
N GLY A 38 8.32 -8.19 -11.01
CA GLY A 38 7.36 -7.34 -11.72
C GLY A 38 7.58 -5.82 -11.57
N VAL A 39 6.82 -5.08 -12.37
CA VAL A 39 6.96 -3.62 -12.58
C VAL A 39 6.71 -2.81 -11.31
N VAL A 40 5.69 -3.17 -10.53
CA VAL A 40 5.34 -2.46 -9.29
C VAL A 40 6.52 -2.51 -8.32
N THR A 41 7.06 -3.71 -8.07
CA THR A 41 8.20 -3.90 -7.18
C THR A 41 9.41 -3.08 -7.65
N ALA A 42 9.75 -3.13 -8.94
CA ALA A 42 10.89 -2.38 -9.49
C ALA A 42 10.74 -0.86 -9.32
N ASN A 43 9.54 -0.32 -9.52
CA ASN A 43 9.26 1.10 -9.28
C ASN A 43 9.41 1.48 -7.80
N ARG A 44 8.95 0.62 -6.88
CA ARG A 44 9.08 0.83 -5.43
C ARG A 44 10.54 0.73 -4.99
N THR A 45 11.31 -0.24 -5.51
CA THR A 45 12.76 -0.36 -5.26
C THR A 45 13.51 0.88 -5.72
N LYS A 46 13.24 1.37 -6.95
CA LYS A 46 13.81 2.64 -7.41
C LYS A 46 13.43 3.81 -6.50
N ALA A 47 12.17 3.88 -6.05
CA ALA A 47 11.72 4.95 -5.17
C ALA A 47 12.45 4.93 -3.82
N GLY A 48 12.61 3.75 -3.22
CA GLY A 48 13.38 3.56 -1.99
C GLY A 48 14.86 3.94 -2.17
N LEU A 49 15.49 3.48 -3.26
CA LEU A 49 16.86 3.83 -3.57
C LEU A 49 17.04 5.35 -3.74
N SER A 50 16.14 6.00 -4.48
CA SER A 50 16.16 7.44 -4.67
C SER A 50 16.03 8.21 -3.36
N LEU A 51 15.23 7.72 -2.42
CA LEU A 51 15.08 8.32 -1.09
C LEU A 51 16.39 8.23 -0.31
N VAL A 52 16.99 7.04 -0.23
CA VAL A 52 18.24 6.81 0.51
C VAL A 52 19.40 7.63 -0.05
N LEU A 53 19.57 7.68 -1.38
CA LEU A 53 20.63 8.46 -2.01
C LEU A 53 20.43 9.97 -1.82
N ASN A 54 19.18 10.45 -1.75
CA ASN A 54 18.92 11.84 -1.39
C ASN A 54 19.26 12.12 0.09
N CYS A 55 18.98 11.19 1.01
CA CYS A 55 19.44 11.32 2.40
C CYS A 55 20.97 11.36 2.49
N GLY A 56 21.67 10.48 1.75
CA GLY A 56 23.13 10.48 1.67
C GLY A 56 23.69 11.82 1.18
N ARG A 57 23.06 12.44 0.17
CA ARG A 57 23.41 13.79 -0.28
C ARG A 57 23.20 14.85 0.80
N LEU A 58 22.08 14.80 1.53
CA LEU A 58 21.80 15.74 2.63
C LEU A 58 22.82 15.63 3.77
N TRP A 59 23.32 14.42 4.02
CA TRP A 59 24.34 14.17 5.05
C TRP A 59 25.77 14.38 4.55
N GLY A 60 25.97 14.84 3.31
CA GLY A 60 27.29 15.09 2.74
C GLY A 60 28.07 13.82 2.38
N MET A 61 27.42 12.65 2.31
CA MET A 61 28.02 11.38 1.91
C MET A 61 28.16 11.24 0.39
N MET A 62 27.51 12.11 -0.37
CA MET A 62 27.54 12.13 -1.83
C MET A 62 27.68 13.56 -2.35
N ALA A 63 28.65 13.78 -3.23
CA ALA A 63 28.79 15.04 -3.96
C ALA A 63 27.94 15.03 -5.24
N ILE A 64 27.79 13.87 -5.89
CA ILE A 64 27.13 13.74 -7.20
C ILE A 64 25.61 13.83 -7.11
N ALA A 65 24.98 14.35 -8.16
CA ALA A 65 23.52 14.35 -8.29
C ALA A 65 22.93 12.94 -8.19
N ASN A 66 21.69 12.82 -7.73
CA ASN A 66 21.06 11.52 -7.51
C ASN A 66 20.99 10.70 -8.84
N PRO A 67 21.67 9.55 -8.94
CA PRO A 67 21.71 8.74 -10.17
C PRO A 67 20.35 8.12 -10.53
N CYS A 68 19.38 8.14 -9.63
CA CYS A 68 18.00 7.74 -9.93
C CYS A 68 17.24 8.77 -10.78
N ALA A 69 17.78 10.00 -10.91
CA ALA A 69 17.25 11.01 -11.81
C ALA A 69 17.45 10.55 -13.27
N GLY A 70 16.44 10.77 -14.12
CA GLY A 70 16.47 10.37 -15.54
C GLY A 70 16.07 8.93 -15.84
N VAL A 71 16.14 7.99 -14.89
CA VAL A 71 15.67 6.61 -15.12
C VAL A 71 14.14 6.55 -15.10
N ARG A 72 13.46 6.42 -16.25
CA ARG A 72 11.98 6.50 -16.29
C ARG A 72 11.31 5.31 -15.59
N ARG A 73 10.34 5.58 -14.71
CA ARG A 73 9.43 4.54 -14.18
C ARG A 73 8.45 4.10 -15.26
N LYS A 74 8.02 2.84 -15.25
CA LYS A 74 6.92 2.38 -16.13
C LYS A 74 5.58 2.56 -15.44
N LYS A 75 4.52 2.77 -16.24
CA LYS A 75 3.15 2.90 -15.75
C LYS A 75 2.75 1.59 -15.06
N GLU A 76 2.32 1.70 -13.80
CA GLU A 76 1.76 0.58 -13.06
C GLU A 76 0.37 0.32 -13.62
N THR A 77 0.08 -0.94 -13.91
CA THR A 77 -1.30 -1.34 -14.18
C THR A 77 -1.96 -1.52 -12.82
N GLY A 78 -3.06 -0.80 -12.57
CA GLY A 78 -3.87 -1.04 -11.37
C GLY A 78 -4.36 -2.49 -11.32
N ARG A 79 -4.77 -2.96 -10.14
CA ARG A 79 -5.43 -4.28 -10.03
C ARG A 79 -6.71 -4.22 -10.88
N ARG A 80 -6.70 -4.84 -12.06
CA ARG A 80 -7.83 -4.82 -12.99
C ARG A 80 -8.95 -5.78 -12.57
N ASP A 81 -8.65 -6.76 -11.71
CA ASP A 81 -9.45 -7.98 -11.59
C ASP A 81 -10.19 -8.15 -10.25
N ALA A 82 -10.35 -7.10 -9.45
CA ALA A 82 -10.91 -7.23 -8.11
C ALA A 82 -11.93 -6.14 -7.76
N LEU A 83 -12.81 -5.80 -8.69
CA LEU A 83 -14.09 -5.23 -8.30
C LEU A 83 -14.96 -6.41 -7.86
N ILE A 84 -15.31 -6.43 -6.58
CA ILE A 84 -16.22 -7.45 -6.03
C ILE A 84 -17.63 -7.00 -6.42
N ASP A 85 -18.29 -7.77 -7.27
CA ASP A 85 -19.70 -7.58 -7.58
C ASP A 85 -20.60 -8.23 -6.51
N ASP A 86 -21.88 -7.91 -6.57
CA ASP A 86 -22.86 -8.39 -5.58
C ASP A 86 -23.03 -9.93 -5.67
N GLU A 87 -22.84 -10.53 -6.86
CA GLU A 87 -22.92 -11.98 -7.08
C GLU A 87 -21.78 -12.71 -6.39
N LEU A 88 -20.53 -12.26 -6.57
CA LEU A 88 -19.35 -12.80 -5.91
C LEU A 88 -19.45 -12.62 -4.39
N TYR A 89 -19.94 -11.47 -3.92
CA TYR A 89 -20.17 -11.25 -2.50
C TYR A 89 -21.15 -12.27 -1.93
N ALA A 90 -22.30 -12.47 -2.59
CA ALA A 90 -23.31 -13.43 -2.15
C ALA A 90 -22.79 -14.88 -2.17
N ALA A 91 -22.03 -15.26 -3.21
CA ALA A 91 -21.44 -16.59 -3.33
C ALA A 91 -20.47 -16.90 -2.17
N VAL A 92 -19.64 -15.93 -1.78
CA VAL A 92 -18.72 -16.10 -0.62
C VAL A 92 -19.50 -16.10 0.69
N TYR A 93 -20.52 -15.25 0.82
CA TYR A 93 -21.34 -15.16 2.03
C TYR A 93 -22.17 -16.42 2.30
N ALA A 94 -22.53 -17.18 1.26
CA ALA A 94 -23.25 -18.45 1.38
C ALA A 94 -22.42 -19.59 2.00
N VAL A 95 -21.09 -19.44 2.12
CA VAL A 95 -20.23 -20.44 2.76
C VAL A 95 -20.50 -20.44 4.28
N PRO A 96 -20.79 -21.60 4.91
CA PRO A 96 -21.23 -21.67 6.30
C PRO A 96 -20.07 -21.50 7.30
N TYR A 97 -19.48 -20.31 7.36
CA TYR A 97 -18.42 -19.95 8.31
C TYR A 97 -18.70 -18.59 8.95
N GLN A 98 -19.36 -18.62 10.12
CA GLN A 98 -19.84 -17.43 10.82
C GLN A 98 -18.79 -16.33 11.06
N PRO A 99 -17.52 -16.64 11.41
CA PRO A 99 -16.51 -15.59 11.58
C PRO A 99 -16.22 -14.81 10.29
N LEU A 100 -16.28 -15.46 9.13
CA LEU A 100 -16.12 -14.80 7.83
C LEU A 100 -17.33 -13.92 7.53
N CYS A 101 -18.56 -14.42 7.70
CA CYS A 101 -19.77 -13.60 7.50
C CYS A 101 -19.74 -12.34 8.39
N ASN A 102 -19.39 -12.49 9.67
CA ASN A 102 -19.26 -11.34 10.58
C ASN A 102 -18.19 -10.34 10.12
N ALA A 103 -17.05 -10.82 9.62
CA ALA A 103 -16.00 -9.95 9.09
C ALA A 103 -16.44 -9.24 7.81
N MET A 104 -17.19 -9.93 6.93
CA MET A 104 -17.78 -9.35 5.72
C MET A 104 -18.81 -8.28 6.07
N ASP A 105 -19.70 -8.52 7.04
CA ASP A 105 -20.69 -7.55 7.50
C ASP A 105 -20.02 -6.30 8.10
N LEU A 106 -19.01 -6.49 8.95
CA LEU A 106 -18.24 -5.37 9.50
C LEU A 106 -17.52 -4.58 8.41
N ALA A 107 -16.97 -5.25 7.40
CA ALA A 107 -16.35 -4.59 6.25
C ALA A 107 -17.35 -3.77 5.46
N ASN A 108 -18.52 -4.34 5.17
CA ASN A 108 -19.58 -3.71 4.40
C ASN A 108 -20.20 -2.52 5.14
N LEU A 109 -20.40 -2.63 6.47
CA LEU A 109 -21.01 -1.57 7.28
C LEU A 109 -20.06 -0.43 7.63
N CYS A 110 -18.78 -0.73 7.86
CA CYS A 110 -17.82 0.29 8.35
C CYS A 110 -16.89 0.84 7.27
N ALA A 111 -16.83 0.19 6.10
CA ALA A 111 -15.91 0.51 5.00
C ALA A 111 -14.44 0.65 5.45
N GLN A 112 -14.04 -0.09 6.50
CA GLN A 112 -12.68 -0.06 7.05
C GLN A 112 -11.76 -1.06 6.33
N ARG A 113 -10.45 -0.88 6.47
CA ARG A 113 -9.48 -1.83 5.90
C ARG A 113 -9.56 -3.17 6.66
N PRO A 114 -9.31 -4.31 6.00
CA PRO A 114 -9.33 -5.62 6.66
C PRO A 114 -8.46 -5.69 7.93
N SER A 115 -7.29 -5.03 7.93
CA SER A 115 -6.41 -4.95 9.09
C SER A 115 -7.04 -4.25 10.30
N ASP A 116 -7.90 -3.27 10.05
CA ASP A 116 -8.55 -2.48 11.10
C ASP A 116 -9.74 -3.27 11.67
N ILE A 117 -10.50 -3.94 10.80
CA ILE A 117 -11.63 -4.82 11.17
C ILE A 117 -11.16 -5.97 12.06
N LEU A 118 -10.09 -6.67 11.66
CA LEU A 118 -9.54 -7.80 12.43
C LEU A 118 -9.06 -7.40 13.83
N ARG A 119 -8.78 -6.12 14.06
CA ARG A 119 -8.34 -5.58 15.36
C ARG A 119 -9.48 -4.97 16.17
N MET A 120 -10.71 -4.95 15.65
CA MET A 120 -11.86 -4.42 16.38
C MET A 120 -12.20 -5.29 17.58
N GLN A 121 -12.40 -4.66 18.73
CA GLN A 121 -12.80 -5.30 19.97
C GLN A 121 -14.07 -4.64 20.51
N ARG A 122 -14.86 -5.37 21.31
CA ARG A 122 -16.06 -4.80 21.94
C ARG A 122 -15.75 -3.55 22.77
N ALA A 123 -14.56 -3.48 23.38
CA ALA A 123 -14.09 -2.32 24.12
C ALA A 123 -13.96 -1.04 23.27
N ASN A 124 -13.82 -1.17 21.95
CA ASN A 124 -13.77 -0.04 21.03
C ASN A 124 -15.17 0.54 20.74
N ILE A 125 -16.24 -0.16 21.14
CA ILE A 125 -17.62 0.28 20.95
C ILE A 125 -18.03 1.12 22.15
N VAL A 126 -18.07 2.44 21.95
CA VAL A 126 -18.45 3.40 22.99
C VAL A 126 -19.68 4.17 22.57
N ARG A 127 -20.57 4.44 23.53
CA ARG A 127 -21.71 5.34 23.30
C ARG A 127 -21.19 6.77 23.21
N ALA A 128 -21.61 7.53 22.20
CA ALA A 128 -21.30 8.95 22.10
C ALA A 128 -22.08 9.75 23.15
N THR A 129 -21.52 9.83 24.36
CA THR A 129 -22.12 10.52 25.51
C THR A 129 -21.79 12.02 25.53
N SER A 130 -20.61 12.42 25.02
CA SER A 130 -20.19 13.83 25.00
C SER A 130 -20.59 14.55 23.70
N SER A 131 -20.75 15.87 23.78
CA SER A 131 -21.05 16.74 22.63
C SER A 131 -19.99 16.62 21.52
N SER A 132 -18.71 16.55 21.90
CA SER A 132 -17.60 16.34 20.97
C SER A 132 -17.60 14.95 20.32
N ALA A 133 -18.05 13.90 21.04
CA ALA A 133 -18.21 12.57 20.46
C ALA A 133 -19.36 12.53 19.44
N ARG A 134 -20.48 13.21 19.73
CA ARG A 134 -21.62 13.32 18.79
C ARG A 134 -21.24 14.04 17.50
N LYS A 135 -20.53 15.18 17.59
CA LYS A 135 -20.05 15.91 16.40
C LYS A 135 -19.16 15.06 15.48
N ARG A 136 -18.28 14.21 16.06
CA ARG A 136 -17.46 13.27 15.27
C ARG A 136 -18.32 12.22 14.57
N LEU A 137 -19.35 11.71 15.26
CA LEU A 137 -20.28 10.72 14.72
C LEU A 137 -21.12 11.30 13.56
N GLU A 138 -21.61 12.54 13.72
CA GLU A 138 -22.31 13.28 12.66
C GLU A 138 -21.42 13.51 11.42
N HIS A 139 -20.12 13.80 11.62
CA HIS A 139 -19.18 13.95 10.51
C HIS A 139 -18.99 12.64 9.74
N CYS A 140 -18.84 11.50 10.45
CA CYS A 140 -18.75 10.17 9.83
C CYS A 140 -20.05 9.74 9.12
N GLN A 141 -21.21 10.19 9.58
CA GLN A 141 -22.50 9.88 8.96
C GLN A 141 -22.79 10.69 7.69
N ARG A 142 -22.15 11.85 7.52
CA ARG A 142 -22.30 12.71 6.32
C ARG A 142 -21.47 12.23 5.13
N THR A 143 -20.48 11.36 5.35
CA THR A 143 -19.77 10.69 4.25
C THR A 143 -20.64 9.53 3.78
N ASP A 144 -21.58 9.83 2.87
CA ASP A 144 -22.56 8.90 2.31
C ASP A 144 -21.91 7.67 1.65
N TYR A 145 -21.84 6.58 2.41
CA TYR A 145 -21.81 5.20 1.88
C TYR A 145 -23.05 4.40 2.32
N GLY A 146 -24.03 5.06 2.95
CA GLY A 146 -25.08 4.41 3.74
C GLY A 146 -26.51 4.64 3.27
N ARG A 147 -26.79 4.83 1.98
CA ARG A 147 -28.17 4.63 1.50
C ARG A 147 -28.40 3.12 1.40
N PRO A 148 -29.41 2.53 2.08
CA PRO A 148 -29.75 1.13 1.86
C PRO A 148 -30.04 0.94 0.37
N ARG A 149 -29.24 0.10 -0.30
CA ARG A 149 -29.52 -0.34 -1.66
C ARG A 149 -30.76 -1.23 -1.60
N GLY A 150 -31.92 -0.65 -1.95
CA GLY A 150 -33.15 -1.36 -2.32
C GLY A 150 -33.77 -2.25 -1.23
N ALA A 151 -34.70 -1.68 -0.47
CA ALA A 151 -35.90 -2.43 -0.11
C ALA A 151 -36.89 -2.28 -1.27
N VAL A 152 -36.93 -3.27 -2.16
CA VAL A 152 -38.08 -3.67 -2.98
C VAL A 152 -38.05 -5.19 -3.04
#